data_AF-A0A836P0R7-F1
#
_entry.id   AF-A0A836P0R7-F1
#
_cell.length_a   1.000
_cell.length_b   1.000
_cell.length_c   1.000
_cell.angle_alpha   90.00
_cell.angle_beta   90.00
_cell.angle_gamma   90.00
#
_symmetry.space_group_name_H-M   'P 1'
#
loop_
_entity.id
_entity.type
_entity.pdbx_description
1 polymer ?
#
loop_
_entity_poly.entity_id
_entity_poly.type
_entity_poly.pdbx_seq_one_letter_code
_entity_poly.pdbx_strand_id
1 'polypeptide(L)'
;TVLAEGARGHLTKQLLKRFDLTADSDPQGYSIGIKELWQVPEGRVTPGKIVHTIGWPADNRTYGGSFVYHLENNQIALGYVSGLDYSDPAYQPWEAFQQWKN
;
A
#
# COMPACT_ATOMS: atom_id res chain seq x y z
N THR A 1 18.21 -20.80 11.83
CA THR A 1 17.58 -19.48 12.00
C THR A 1 16.59 -19.26 10.88
N VAL A 2 15.38 -18.78 11.17
CA VAL A 2 14.40 -18.37 10.16
C VAL A 2 14.42 -16.84 10.09
N LEU A 3 14.43 -16.27 8.88
CA LEU A 3 14.30 -14.83 8.66
C LEU A 3 12.85 -14.46 8.35
N ALA A 4 12.29 -13.52 9.13
CA ALA A 4 10.89 -13.12 9.07
C ALA A 4 10.70 -11.59 9.22
N GLU A 5 11.57 -10.79 8.59
CA GLU A 5 11.56 -9.32 8.69
C GLU A 5 10.41 -8.65 7.90
N GLY A 6 9.71 -9.41 7.04
CA GLY A 6 8.68 -8.88 6.16
C GLY A 6 9.24 -8.18 4.92
N ALA A 7 8.52 -7.18 4.41
CA ALA A 7 8.89 -6.48 3.18
C ALA A 7 10.24 -5.76 3.31
N ARG A 8 11.15 -6.05 2.38
CA ARG A 8 12.49 -5.41 2.28
C ARG A 8 13.35 -5.57 3.54
N GLY A 9 13.38 -6.77 4.14
CA GLY A 9 14.18 -7.09 5.32
C GLY A 9 15.66 -6.72 5.22
N HIS A 10 16.19 -6.07 6.26
CA HIS A 10 17.54 -5.52 6.28
C HIS A 10 18.62 -6.61 6.33
N LEU A 11 18.43 -7.65 7.15
CA LEU A 11 19.34 -8.79 7.23
C LEU A 11 19.17 -9.69 6.01
N THR A 12 17.93 -9.93 5.60
CA THR A 12 17.59 -10.72 4.41
C THR A 12 18.31 -10.17 3.18
N LYS A 13 18.27 -8.84 2.96
CA LYS A 13 18.97 -8.18 1.84
C LYS A 13 20.47 -8.50 1.81
N GLN A 14 21.14 -8.58 2.95
CA GLN A 14 22.57 -8.91 3.00
C GLN A 14 22.82 -10.38 2.66
N LEU A 15 21.95 -11.28 3.11
CA LEU A 15 22.10 -12.72 2.84
C LEU A 15 21.77 -13.07 1.38
N LEU A 16 20.79 -12.41 0.77
CA LEU A 16 20.50 -12.56 -0.66
C LEU A 16 21.78 -12.33 -1.49
N LYS A 17 22.52 -11.26 -1.21
CA LYS A 17 23.81 -10.97 -1.86
C LYS A 17 24.91 -11.99 -1.50
N ARG A 18 25.01 -12.36 -0.22
CA ARG A 18 26.06 -13.27 0.27
C ARG A 18 25.98 -14.66 -0.36
N PHE A 19 24.76 -15.14 -0.59
CA PHE A 19 24.49 -16.50 -1.07
C PHE A 19 23.92 -16.55 -2.49
N ASP A 20 23.91 -15.41 -3.20
CA ASP A 20 23.42 -15.27 -4.57
C ASP A 20 22.00 -15.83 -4.81
N LEU A 21 21.11 -15.56 -3.86
CA LEU A 21 19.78 -16.21 -3.79
C LEU A 21 18.77 -15.66 -4.80
N THR A 22 19.15 -14.69 -5.62
CA THR A 22 18.27 -14.05 -6.62
C THR A 22 18.86 -14.10 -8.03
N ALA A 23 19.83 -14.98 -8.28
CA ALA A 23 20.53 -15.07 -9.56
C ALA A 23 19.58 -15.31 -10.75
N ASP A 24 18.56 -16.14 -10.53
CA ASP A 24 17.57 -16.54 -11.53
C ASP A 24 16.19 -15.92 -11.26
N SER A 25 16.14 -14.69 -10.74
CA SER A 25 14.90 -14.01 -10.37
C SER A 25 14.90 -12.55 -10.83
N ASP A 26 13.74 -12.04 -11.21
CA ASP A 26 13.56 -10.61 -11.47
C ASP A 26 13.74 -9.78 -10.19
N PRO A 27 14.17 -8.51 -10.30
CA PRO A 27 14.23 -7.60 -9.16
C PRO A 27 12.85 -7.42 -8.52
N GLN A 28 12.81 -7.41 -7.18
CA GLN A 28 11.57 -7.23 -6.45
C GLN A 28 10.97 -5.83 -6.67
N GLY A 29 9.71 -5.79 -7.08
CA GLY A 29 8.89 -4.58 -7.11
C GLY A 29 8.29 -4.29 -5.72
N TYR A 30 8.11 -3.00 -5.40
CA TYR A 30 7.56 -2.57 -4.12
C TYR A 30 6.50 -1.50 -4.32
N SER A 31 5.61 -1.39 -3.34
CA SER A 31 4.68 -0.27 -3.20
C SER A 31 4.72 0.23 -1.77
N ILE A 32 4.40 1.50 -1.57
CA ILE A 32 4.12 2.06 -0.25
C ILE A 32 2.62 2.06 -0.01
N GLY A 33 2.20 1.58 1.16
CA GLY A 33 0.82 1.64 1.62
C GLY A 33 0.69 2.61 2.78
N ILE A 34 -0.28 3.51 2.69
CA ILE A 34 -0.63 4.45 3.76
C ILE A 34 -2.04 4.11 4.22
N LYS A 35 -2.24 4.03 5.54
CA LYS A 35 -3.50 3.61 6.15
C LYS A 35 -3.89 4.55 7.28
N GLU A 36 -5.17 4.88 7.33
CA GLU A 36 -5.82 5.51 8.49
C GLU A 36 -6.92 4.59 9.02
N LEU A 37 -7.26 4.73 10.30
CA LEU A 37 -8.43 4.11 10.92
C LEU A 37 -9.36 5.22 11.37
N TRP A 38 -10.59 5.24 10.86
CA TRP A 38 -11.55 6.30 11.16
C TRP A 38 -12.74 5.75 11.92
N GLN A 39 -13.17 6.51 12.94
CA GLN A 39 -14.48 6.38 13.53
C GLN A 39 -15.46 7.24 12.72
N VAL A 40 -16.53 6.64 12.20
CA VAL A 40 -17.54 7.37 11.40
C VAL A 40 -18.88 7.40 12.13
N PRO A 41 -19.79 8.33 11.76
CA PRO A 41 -21.14 8.35 12.31
C PRO A 41 -21.89 7.03 12.10
N GLU A 42 -22.82 6.74 12.99
CA GLU A 42 -23.67 5.56 12.90
C GLU A 42 -24.41 5.49 11.55
N GLY A 43 -24.60 4.27 11.03
CA GLY A 43 -25.26 4.02 9.75
C GLY A 43 -24.40 4.26 8.50
N ARG A 44 -23.13 4.68 8.66
CA ARG A 44 -22.18 4.83 7.54
C ARG A 44 -21.38 3.56 7.23
N VAL A 45 -21.46 2.55 8.09
CA VAL A 45 -20.72 1.29 7.97
C VAL A 45 -21.66 0.12 7.69
N THR A 46 -21.12 -0.88 7.00
CA THR A 46 -21.79 -2.14 6.67
C THR A 46 -20.72 -3.21 6.89
N PRO A 47 -20.59 -3.76 8.11
CA PRO A 47 -19.48 -4.63 8.46
C PRO A 47 -19.25 -5.75 7.44
N GLY A 48 -17.99 -5.95 7.05
CA GLY A 48 -17.61 -6.92 6.01
C GLY A 48 -17.68 -6.38 4.57
N LYS A 49 -18.18 -5.15 4.35
CA LYS A 49 -18.08 -4.50 3.03
C LYS A 49 -16.63 -4.11 2.73
N ILE A 50 -16.21 -4.42 1.51
CA ILE A 50 -14.87 -4.19 0.98
C ILE A 50 -15.02 -3.35 -0.30
N VAL A 51 -14.24 -2.28 -0.40
CA VAL A 51 -14.21 -1.40 -1.59
C VAL A 51 -12.76 -1.21 -2.01
N HIS A 52 -12.52 -1.26 -3.32
CA HIS A 52 -11.26 -0.91 -3.96
C HIS A 52 -11.52 0.06 -5.10
N THR A 53 -10.63 1.03 -5.30
CA THR A 53 -10.68 1.93 -6.45
C THR A 53 -9.32 2.04 -7.11
N ILE A 54 -9.33 2.30 -8.42
CA ILE A 54 -8.15 2.62 -9.23
C ILE A 54 -8.43 3.89 -10.02
N GLY A 55 -7.37 4.54 -10.53
CA GLY A 55 -7.47 5.82 -11.22
C GLY A 55 -7.21 6.98 -10.27
N TRP A 56 -8.00 8.05 -10.39
CA TRP A 56 -7.75 9.31 -9.68
C TRP A 56 -7.50 9.10 -8.17
N PRO A 57 -6.46 9.72 -7.59
CA PRO A 57 -5.56 10.73 -8.17
C PRO A 57 -4.35 10.18 -8.94
N ALA A 58 -4.17 8.86 -9.05
CA ALA A 58 -3.13 8.31 -9.91
C ALA A 58 -3.48 8.52 -11.40
N ASP A 59 -2.46 8.82 -12.21
CA ASP A 59 -2.56 8.81 -13.66
C ASP A 59 -2.45 7.38 -14.22
N ASN A 60 -2.57 7.21 -15.54
CA ASN A 60 -2.48 5.90 -16.18
C ASN A 60 -1.06 5.31 -16.21
N ARG A 61 -0.05 6.03 -15.72
CA ARG A 61 1.35 5.61 -15.71
C ARG A 61 1.84 5.24 -14.31
N THR A 62 1.13 5.67 -13.29
CA THR A 62 1.45 5.45 -11.88
C THR A 62 0.60 4.29 -11.37
N TYR A 63 1.24 3.20 -10.95
CA TYR A 63 0.53 2.13 -10.26
C TYR A 63 0.03 2.65 -8.90
N GLY A 64 -1.29 2.70 -8.73
CA GLY A 64 -1.90 3.15 -7.49
C GLY A 64 -3.37 2.80 -7.38
N GLY A 65 -3.87 2.86 -6.16
CA GLY A 65 -5.26 2.57 -5.86
C GLY A 65 -5.56 2.65 -4.38
N SER A 66 -6.85 2.59 -4.05
CA SER A 66 -7.33 2.71 -2.68
C SER A 66 -8.00 1.44 -2.18
N PHE A 67 -8.15 1.37 -0.86
CA PHE A 67 -9.04 0.42 -0.21
C PHE A 67 -9.87 1.11 0.88
N VAL A 68 -11.10 0.63 1.08
CA VAL A 68 -11.94 0.93 2.25
C VAL A 68 -12.57 -0.35 2.75
N TYR A 69 -12.32 -0.67 4.01
CA TYR A 69 -12.87 -1.84 4.68
C TYR A 69 -13.77 -1.41 5.82
N HIS A 70 -15.02 -1.85 5.77
CA HIS A 70 -16.03 -1.58 6.77
C HIS A 70 -15.86 -2.58 7.92
N LEU A 71 -15.45 -2.09 9.09
CA LEU A 71 -15.22 -2.89 10.29
C LEU A 71 -16.46 -2.87 11.20
N GLU A 72 -16.38 -3.56 12.33
CA GLU A 72 -17.36 -3.41 13.40
C GLU A 72 -17.24 -2.04 14.10
N ASN A 73 -18.19 -1.72 14.99
CA ASN A 73 -18.16 -0.53 15.84
C ASN A 73 -18.09 0.81 15.09
N ASN A 74 -18.76 0.90 13.93
CA ASN A 74 -18.76 2.11 13.09
C ASN A 74 -17.35 2.60 12.70
N GLN A 75 -16.41 1.67 12.49
CA GLN A 75 -15.06 1.99 12.03
C GLN A 75 -14.86 1.63 10.56
N ILE A 76 -14.00 2.40 9.90
CA ILE A 76 -13.46 2.05 8.58
C ILE A 76 -11.94 2.04 8.64
N ALA A 77 -11.33 1.02 8.04
CA ALA A 77 -9.92 1.02 7.68
C ALA A 77 -9.79 1.41 6.22
N LEU A 78 -9.15 2.53 5.94
CA LEU A 78 -8.97 3.07 4.60
C LEU A 78 -7.50 3.31 4.33
N GLY A 79 -7.13 3.26 3.06
CA GLY A 79 -5.76 3.55 2.67
C GLY A 79 -5.56 3.63 1.18
N TYR A 80 -4.34 3.99 0.84
CA TYR A 80 -3.91 4.17 -0.54
C TYR A 80 -2.55 3.50 -0.74
N VAL A 81 -2.37 2.92 -1.91
CA VAL A 81 -1.15 2.24 -2.32
C VAL A 81 -0.57 2.98 -3.52
N SER A 82 0.75 3.15 -3.54
CA SER A 82 1.48 3.66 -4.71
C SER A 82 2.70 2.79 -4.98
N GLY A 83 2.87 2.33 -6.22
CA GLY A 83 4.08 1.65 -6.67
C GLY A 83 5.30 2.54 -6.49
N LEU A 84 6.42 1.99 -6.01
CA LEU A 84 7.68 2.74 -5.81
C LEU A 84 8.50 2.89 -7.10
N ASP A 85 7.88 2.56 -8.23
CA ASP A 85 8.37 2.70 -9.59
C ASP A 85 7.80 3.94 -10.31
N TYR A 86 7.08 4.82 -9.60
CA TYR A 86 6.60 6.09 -10.16
C TYR A 86 7.77 6.93 -10.70
N SER A 87 7.56 7.57 -11.85
CA SER A 87 8.61 8.34 -12.53
C SER A 87 8.66 9.81 -12.12
N ASP A 88 7.58 10.36 -11.57
CA ASP A 88 7.51 11.77 -11.18
C ASP A 88 8.19 11.98 -9.81
N PRO A 89 9.32 12.71 -9.72
CA PRO A 89 9.99 12.97 -8.46
C PRO A 89 9.21 13.89 -7.52
N ALA A 90 8.21 14.63 -8.03
CA ALA A 90 7.33 15.47 -7.24
C ALA A 90 6.10 14.70 -6.71
N TYR A 91 5.86 13.47 -7.16
CA TYR A 91 4.74 12.67 -6.68
C TYR A 91 4.90 12.34 -5.19
N GLN A 92 3.89 12.72 -4.41
CA GLN A 92 3.86 12.47 -2.98
C GLN A 92 2.75 11.46 -2.67
N PRO A 93 3.07 10.19 -2.39
CA PRO A 93 2.07 9.16 -2.10
C PRO A 93 1.11 9.53 -0.96
N TRP A 94 1.60 10.29 0.03
CA TRP A 94 0.77 10.80 1.11
C TRP A 94 -0.24 11.85 0.64
N GLU A 95 0.16 12.80 -0.21
CA GLU A 95 -0.78 13.79 -0.75
C GLU A 95 -1.81 13.13 -1.66
N ALA A 96 -1.41 12.15 -2.48
CA ALA A 96 -2.33 11.36 -3.28
C ALA A 96 -3.39 10.66 -2.41
N PHE A 97 -2.97 10.08 -1.28
CA PHE A 97 -3.91 9.52 -0.31
C PHE A 97 -4.87 10.57 0.27
N GLN A 98 -4.39 11.78 0.59
CA GLN A 98 -5.25 12.86 1.09
C GLN A 98 -6.22 13.36 0.01
N GLN A 99 -5.77 13.49 -1.23
CA GLN A 99 -6.58 13.93 -2.37
C GLN A 99 -7.71 12.94 -2.65
N TRP A 100 -7.40 11.64 -2.72
CA TRP A 100 -8.37 10.56 -2.98
C TRP A 100 -9.61 10.59 -2.07
N LYS A 101 -9.51 11.15 -0.86
CA LYS A 101 -10.62 11.23 0.10
C LYS A 101 -11.66 12.30 -0.25
N ASN A 102 -11.41 13.19 -1.21
CA ASN A 102 -12.30 14.27 -1.65
C ASN A 102 -13.03 13.92 -2.94
#